data_AF-A0A834BJQ3-F1
#
_entry.id   AF-A0A834BJQ3-F1
#
_cell.length_a   1.000
_cell.length_b   1.000
_cell.length_c   1.000
_cell.angle_alpha   90.00
_cell.angle_beta   90.00
_cell.angle_gamma   90.00
#
_symmetry.space_group_name_H-M   'P 1'
#
loop_
_entity.id
_entity.type
_entity.pdbx_description
1 polymer ?
#
loop_
_entity_poly.entity_id
_entity_poly.type
_entity_poly.pdbx_seq_one_letter_code
_entity_poly.pdbx_strand_id
1 'polypeptide(L)'
;MRVLVRRCWGPLPGGGGAGRRPSPQWRALARLCGSPGVEDGRGARVRKKPPWRVLFFGTDQFAREALRALHAARENKEEELIEKLEVVTVPSPSPKGLPVKQFAVQSQLPVYEWPDVGSGEYDVGVVASFGRLLSEALILKFPYLFQF
;
A
#
# COMPACT_ATOMS: atom_id res chain seq x y z
N MET A 1 16.99 -46.55 3.20
CA MET A 1 16.47 -45.96 4.46
C MET A 1 15.36 -44.97 4.14
N ARG A 2 14.12 -45.28 4.52
CA ARG A 2 12.96 -44.36 4.50
C ARG A 2 12.45 -44.28 5.94
N VAL A 3 12.36 -43.08 6.52
CA VAL A 3 11.68 -42.88 7.80
C VAL A 3 10.50 -41.95 7.58
N LEU A 4 9.34 -42.58 7.68
CA LEU A 4 8.02 -42.00 7.85
C LEU A 4 7.88 -41.66 9.33
N VAL A 5 7.38 -40.46 9.69
CA VAL A 5 6.85 -40.24 11.05
C VAL A 5 5.39 -39.81 10.98
N ARG A 6 4.61 -40.53 11.77
CA ARG A 6 3.16 -40.58 11.82
C ARG A 6 2.57 -39.47 12.69
N ARG A 7 1.29 -39.22 12.39
CA ARG A 7 0.27 -38.39 13.03
C ARG A 7 -0.19 -38.86 14.43
N CYS A 8 -0.62 -37.86 15.23
CA CYS A 8 -1.79 -37.80 16.16
C CYS A 8 -1.77 -38.66 17.46
N TRP A 9 -2.38 -38.30 18.61
CA TRP A 9 -3.33 -37.24 19.03
C TRP A 9 -3.46 -37.15 20.59
N GLY A 10 -3.80 -35.96 21.12
CA GLY A 10 -4.76 -35.74 22.23
C GLY A 10 -4.22 -35.33 23.63
N PRO A 11 -5.04 -34.75 24.56
CA PRO A 11 -6.27 -33.94 24.42
C PRO A 11 -6.27 -32.59 25.23
N LEU A 12 -7.29 -31.75 24.97
CA LEU A 12 -7.70 -30.48 25.64
C LEU A 12 -8.21 -30.71 27.10
N PRO A 13 -8.31 -29.71 28.01
CA PRO A 13 -9.22 -28.53 27.91
C PRO A 13 -8.64 -27.21 28.49
N GLY A 14 -8.99 -26.01 28.00
CA GLY A 14 -10.24 -25.30 28.27
C GLY A 14 -9.90 -23.85 28.68
N GLY A 15 -10.75 -22.88 28.33
CA GLY A 15 -10.60 -21.50 28.78
C GLY A 15 -11.02 -20.48 27.73
N GLY A 16 -12.15 -19.81 27.99
CA GLY A 16 -12.80 -18.90 27.05
C GLY A 16 -12.05 -17.59 26.81
N GLY A 17 -12.43 -16.93 25.73
CA GLY A 17 -11.91 -15.64 25.35
C GLY A 17 -12.27 -15.31 23.91
N ALA A 18 -13.53 -14.98 23.67
CA ALA A 18 -13.98 -14.43 22.39
C ALA A 18 -13.31 -13.07 22.15
N GLY A 19 -12.09 -13.08 21.63
CA GLY A 19 -11.39 -11.91 21.13
C GLY A 19 -12.02 -11.46 19.82
N ARG A 20 -13.06 -10.64 19.91
CA ARG A 20 -13.55 -9.79 18.81
C ARG A 20 -12.35 -9.03 18.24
N ARG A 21 -11.87 -9.40 17.05
CA ARG A 21 -11.03 -8.53 16.23
C ARG A 21 -11.82 -7.25 15.95
N PRO A 22 -11.29 -6.05 16.20
CA PRO A 22 -11.91 -4.84 15.69
C PRO A 22 -11.77 -4.86 14.17
N SER A 23 -12.90 -4.92 13.47
CA SER A 23 -12.96 -4.60 12.05
C SER A 23 -12.63 -3.12 11.88
N PRO A 24 -11.75 -2.75 10.93
CA PRO A 24 -11.52 -1.35 10.59
C PRO A 24 -12.84 -0.70 10.13
N GLN A 25 -13.23 0.38 10.81
CA GLN A 25 -14.53 1.06 10.68
C GLN A 25 -14.73 1.81 9.35
N TRP A 26 -13.78 1.74 8.41
CA TRP A 26 -13.85 2.49 7.14
C TRP A 26 -14.99 2.04 6.21
N ARG A 27 -15.61 0.88 6.47
CA ARG A 27 -16.77 0.37 5.70
C ARG A 27 -17.99 1.30 5.70
N ALA A 28 -18.11 2.22 6.66
CA ALA A 28 -19.27 3.08 6.78
C ALA A 28 -19.30 4.25 5.78
N LEU A 29 -18.16 4.62 5.17
CA LEU A 29 -18.07 5.82 4.32
C LEU A 29 -18.30 5.56 2.82
N ALA A 30 -18.34 4.29 2.38
CA ALA A 30 -18.37 3.96 0.95
C ALA A 30 -19.78 4.00 0.30
N ARG A 31 -20.86 4.31 1.03
CA ARG A 31 -22.24 4.16 0.53
C ARG A 31 -22.99 5.44 0.16
N LEU A 32 -22.38 6.61 0.25
CA LEU A 32 -23.07 7.87 -0.08
C LEU A 32 -22.27 8.70 -1.07
N CYS A 33 -22.49 8.46 -2.37
CA CYS A 33 -22.40 9.52 -3.39
C CYS A 33 -22.95 9.00 -4.73
N GLY A 34 -24.18 9.41 -5.05
CA GLY A 34 -24.81 9.22 -6.34
C GLY A 34 -24.80 10.47 -7.22
N SER A 35 -25.13 10.20 -8.49
CA SER A 35 -25.57 11.07 -9.59
C SER A 35 -24.53 11.66 -10.57
N PRO A 36 -24.79 11.57 -11.90
CA PRO A 36 -23.93 12.11 -12.95
C PRO A 36 -24.33 13.55 -13.30
N GLY A 37 -23.35 14.45 -13.34
CA GLY A 37 -23.52 15.83 -13.77
C GLY A 37 -22.30 16.30 -14.55
N VAL A 38 -22.53 16.50 -15.86
CA VAL A 38 -21.87 17.38 -16.84
C VAL A 38 -20.34 17.53 -16.77
N GLU A 39 -19.69 17.13 -17.88
CA GLU A 39 -18.26 17.30 -18.16
C GLU A 39 -17.88 18.77 -18.41
N ASP A 40 -16.72 19.19 -17.88
CA ASP A 40 -15.86 20.18 -18.55
C ASP A 40 -14.38 19.93 -18.19
N GLY A 41 -13.51 20.11 -19.19
CA GLY A 41 -12.12 20.56 -18.99
C GLY A 41 -11.08 19.53 -18.52
N ARG A 42 -10.66 18.61 -19.40
CA ARG A 42 -9.32 17.96 -19.46
C ARG A 42 -8.60 17.70 -18.11
N GLY A 43 -9.34 17.26 -17.09
CA GLY A 43 -8.83 16.85 -15.79
C GLY A 43 -8.84 15.33 -15.71
N ALA A 44 -7.76 14.75 -15.22
CA ALA A 44 -7.72 13.32 -14.90
C ALA A 44 -8.98 12.97 -14.08
N ARG A 45 -9.85 12.12 -14.62
CA ARG A 45 -11.11 11.75 -13.96
C ARG A 45 -10.76 11.15 -12.60
N VAL A 46 -10.97 11.93 -11.54
CA VAL A 46 -10.63 11.54 -10.17
C VAL A 46 -11.41 10.27 -9.84
N ARG A 47 -10.68 9.17 -9.62
CA ARG A 47 -11.30 7.92 -9.19
C ARG A 47 -11.88 8.15 -7.79
N LYS A 48 -13.14 7.77 -7.60
CA LYS A 48 -13.85 7.95 -6.32
C LYS A 48 -13.96 6.66 -5.50
N LYS A 49 -13.54 5.53 -6.08
CA LYS A 49 -13.66 4.19 -5.50
C LYS A 49 -12.50 3.28 -5.94
N PRO A 50 -12.16 2.24 -5.16
CA PRO A 50 -11.18 1.23 -5.55
C PRO A 50 -11.57 0.51 -6.86
N PRO A 51 -10.60 -0.11 -7.55
CA PRO A 51 -9.21 -0.32 -7.13
C PRO A 51 -8.31 0.91 -7.38
N TRP A 52 -7.47 1.25 -6.40
CA TRP A 52 -6.63 2.46 -6.40
C TRP A 52 -5.26 2.23 -7.04
N ARG A 53 -4.73 3.23 -7.75
CA ARG A 53 -3.32 3.27 -8.17
C ARG A 53 -2.54 4.09 -7.15
N VAL A 54 -1.68 3.42 -6.40
CA VAL A 54 -0.95 3.97 -5.26
C VAL A 54 0.52 4.17 -5.61
N LEU A 55 1.04 5.38 -5.36
CA LEU A 55 2.47 5.65 -5.34
C LEU A 55 2.93 5.86 -3.90
N PHE A 56 3.84 5.01 -3.44
CA PHE A 56 4.36 5.03 -2.08
C PHE A 56 5.74 5.67 -2.03
N PHE A 57 5.95 6.66 -1.17
CA PHE A 57 7.21 7.34 -0.94
C PHE A 57 7.76 6.96 0.43
N GLY A 58 8.96 6.38 0.48
CA GLY A 58 9.56 6.03 1.76
C GLY A 58 10.98 5.50 1.67
N THR A 59 11.70 5.57 2.80
CA THR A 59 13.12 5.20 2.84
C THR A 59 13.47 4.26 3.98
N ASP A 60 12.87 4.44 5.16
CA ASP A 60 13.32 3.80 6.39
C ASP A 60 12.53 2.51 6.74
N GLN A 61 12.81 2.00 7.95
CA GLN A 61 12.15 0.81 8.48
C GLN A 61 10.67 1.05 8.83
N PHE A 62 10.28 2.26 9.24
CA PHE A 62 8.88 2.59 9.51
C PHE A 62 8.07 2.57 8.21
N ALA A 63 8.60 3.20 7.16
CA ALA A 63 8.02 3.18 5.83
C ALA A 63 7.90 1.75 5.26
N ARG A 64 8.87 0.88 5.53
CA ARG A 64 8.80 -0.55 5.12
C ARG A 64 7.57 -1.24 5.70
N GLU A 65 7.21 -0.95 6.95
CA GLU A 65 6.04 -1.56 7.58
C GLU A 65 4.72 -1.08 6.97
N ALA A 66 4.63 0.22 6.66
CA ALA A 66 3.49 0.78 5.93
C ALA A 66 3.36 0.17 4.53
N LEU A 67 4.48 0.05 3.79
CA LEU A 67 4.51 -0.58 2.47
C LEU A 67 4.09 -2.06 2.54
N ARG A 68 4.52 -2.79 3.57
CA ARG A 68 4.13 -4.19 3.79
C ARG A 68 2.62 -4.32 4.00
N ALA A 69 2.00 -3.42 4.76
CA ALA A 69 0.55 -3.41 4.97
C ALA A 69 -0.20 -3.12 3.67
N LEU A 70 0.26 -2.15 2.87
CA LEU A 70 -0.30 -1.84 1.55
C LEU A 70 -0.17 -3.02 0.59
N HIS A 71 0.98 -3.67 0.55
CA HIS A 71 1.20 -4.86 -0.27
C HIS A 71 0.23 -5.99 0.12
N ALA A 72 0.04 -6.23 1.42
CA ALA A 72 -0.94 -7.23 1.89
C ALA A 72 -2.37 -6.89 1.48
N ALA A 73 -2.75 -5.59 1.51
CA ALA A 73 -4.06 -5.14 1.04
C ALA A 73 -4.24 -5.31 -0.48
N ARG A 74 -3.16 -5.16 -1.26
CA ARG A 74 -3.16 -5.43 -2.70
C ARG A 74 -3.37 -6.92 -3.02
N GLU A 75 -2.71 -7.81 -2.28
CA GLU A 75 -2.83 -9.25 -2.49
C GLU A 75 -4.18 -9.82 -2.01
N ASN A 76 -4.96 -9.04 -1.24
CA ASN A 76 -6.29 -9.44 -0.81
C ASN A 76 -7.32 -9.33 -1.95
N LYS A 77 -7.57 -10.47 -2.61
CA LYS A 77 -8.53 -10.59 -3.72
C LYS A 77 -10.00 -10.43 -3.32
N GLU A 78 -10.34 -10.47 -2.03
CA GLU A 78 -11.74 -10.30 -1.60
C GLU A 78 -12.22 -8.85 -1.68
N GLU A 79 -11.30 -7.88 -1.50
CA GLU A 79 -11.63 -6.46 -1.43
C GLU A 79 -11.12 -5.65 -2.64
N GLU A 80 -10.19 -6.21 -3.43
CA GLU A 80 -9.58 -5.60 -4.63
C GLU A 80 -9.32 -4.08 -4.46
N LEU A 81 -8.66 -3.69 -3.37
CA LEU A 81 -8.53 -2.27 -3.02
C LEU A 81 -7.47 -1.54 -3.85
N ILE A 82 -6.44 -2.24 -4.30
CA ILE A 82 -5.26 -1.64 -4.94
C ILE A 82 -5.03 -2.32 -6.29
N GLU A 83 -5.17 -1.55 -7.36
CA GLU A 83 -4.86 -1.98 -8.73
C GLU A 83 -3.34 -2.07 -8.92
N LYS A 84 -2.65 -1.01 -8.50
CA LYS A 84 -1.24 -0.79 -8.76
C LYS A 84 -0.58 -0.22 -7.52
N LEU A 85 0.57 -0.77 -7.14
CA LEU A 85 1.40 -0.28 -6.05
C LEU A 85 2.83 -0.11 -6.57
N GLU A 86 3.32 1.11 -6.56
CA GLU A 86 4.68 1.44 -6.96
C GLU A 86 5.37 2.22 -5.86
N VAL A 87 6.70 2.15 -5.85
CA VAL A 87 7.51 2.66 -4.74
C VAL A 87 8.52 3.67 -5.27
N VAL A 88 8.59 4.82 -4.62
CA VAL A 88 9.61 5.83 -4.81
C VAL A 88 10.48 5.86 -3.56
N THR A 89 11.78 5.72 -3.76
CA THR A 89 12.77 5.77 -2.68
C THR A 89 13.93 6.67 -3.07
N VAL A 90 14.77 7.05 -2.11
CA VAL A 90 15.95 7.88 -2.44
C VAL A 90 17.12 7.00 -2.89
N PRO A 91 18.02 7.52 -3.73
CA PRO A 91 19.27 6.82 -4.04
C PRO A 91 20.04 6.53 -2.75
N SER A 92 20.48 5.29 -2.55
CA SER A 92 21.34 4.93 -1.42
C SER A 92 22.76 4.64 -1.91
N PRO A 93 23.77 5.38 -1.45
CA PRO A 93 25.17 5.05 -1.70
C PRO A 93 25.65 3.84 -0.90
N SER A 94 24.87 3.40 0.10
CA SER A 94 25.25 2.25 0.93
C SER A 94 24.96 0.92 0.22
N PRO A 95 25.86 -0.09 0.34
CA PRO A 95 25.66 -1.42 -0.25
C PRO A 95 24.53 -2.20 0.43
N LYS A 96 24.20 -1.83 1.69
CA LYS A 96 23.05 -2.39 2.40
C LYS A 96 21.73 -1.94 1.75
N GLY A 97 21.68 -0.76 1.13
CA GLY A 97 20.46 -0.23 0.53
C GLY A 97 19.40 0.17 1.58
N LEU A 98 18.30 0.72 1.11
CA LEU A 98 17.19 1.19 1.96
C LEU A 98 16.23 0.04 2.30
N PRO A 99 15.73 -0.06 3.54
CA PRO A 99 14.75 -1.07 3.93
C PRO A 99 13.54 -1.16 3.01
N VAL A 100 13.02 -0.02 2.55
CA VAL A 100 11.90 0.05 1.59
C VAL A 100 12.30 -0.53 0.23
N LYS A 101 13.47 -0.15 -0.30
CA LYS A 101 13.98 -0.66 -1.59
C LYS A 101 14.14 -2.17 -1.57
N GLN A 102 14.73 -2.71 -0.50
CA GLN A 102 14.91 -4.15 -0.32
C GLN A 102 13.57 -4.89 -0.34
N PHE A 103 12.58 -4.41 0.41
CA PHE A 103 11.26 -5.02 0.48
C PHE A 103 10.55 -4.95 -0.87
N ALA A 104 10.56 -3.79 -1.53
CA ALA A 104 9.91 -3.61 -2.83
C ALA A 104 10.48 -4.56 -3.90
N VAL A 105 11.80 -4.74 -3.96
CA VAL A 105 12.44 -5.70 -4.86
C VAL A 105 12.04 -7.14 -4.54
N GLN A 106 12.02 -7.52 -3.25
CA GLN A 106 11.59 -8.87 -2.82
C GLN A 106 10.13 -9.16 -3.17
N SER A 107 9.27 -8.15 -3.06
CA SER A 107 7.85 -8.21 -3.41
C SER A 107 7.57 -7.96 -4.90
N GLN A 108 8.61 -7.85 -5.74
CA GLN A 108 8.50 -7.61 -7.18
C GLN A 108 7.69 -6.34 -7.53
N LEU A 109 7.76 -5.32 -6.68
CA LEU A 109 7.14 -4.03 -6.91
C LEU A 109 8.05 -3.12 -7.76
N PRO A 110 7.49 -2.32 -8.68
CA PRO A 110 8.26 -1.30 -9.38
C PRO A 110 8.84 -0.27 -8.40
N VAL A 111 10.13 0.00 -8.54
CA VAL A 111 10.86 0.98 -7.71
C VAL A 111 11.42 2.08 -8.60
N TYR A 112 11.16 3.33 -8.23
CA TYR A 112 11.73 4.52 -8.82
C TYR A 112 12.69 5.19 -7.83
N GLU A 113 13.75 5.77 -8.35
CA GLU A 113 14.71 6.54 -7.56
C GLU A 113 14.41 8.03 -7.69
N TRP A 114 14.16 8.67 -6.55
CA TRP A 114 13.93 10.11 -6.47
C TRP A 114 15.07 10.89 -7.13
N PRO A 115 14.78 11.94 -7.94
CA PRO A 115 13.49 12.62 -8.10
C PRO A 115 12.57 12.03 -9.17
N ASP A 116 12.94 10.91 -9.79
CA ASP A 116 12.08 10.27 -10.77
C ASP A 116 10.86 9.65 -10.08
N VAL A 117 9.71 9.95 -10.64
CA VAL A 117 8.42 9.41 -10.24
C VAL A 117 7.83 8.84 -11.52
N GLY A 118 7.46 7.56 -11.52
CA GLY A 118 7.01 6.88 -12.72
C GLY A 118 6.00 7.71 -13.52
N SER A 119 6.00 7.55 -14.85
CA SER A 119 5.10 8.29 -15.75
C SER A 119 3.63 7.87 -15.64
N GLY A 120 3.27 7.11 -14.60
CA GLY A 120 1.92 6.61 -14.38
C GLY A 120 0.99 7.68 -13.85
N GLU A 121 -0.30 7.49 -14.13
CA GLU A 121 -1.38 8.22 -13.47
C GLU A 121 -1.69 7.52 -12.14
N TYR A 122 -1.64 8.27 -11.03
CA TYR A 122 -1.87 7.75 -9.69
C TYR A 122 -3.05 8.44 -9.03
N ASP A 123 -3.82 7.68 -8.27
CA ASP A 123 -4.99 8.19 -7.55
C ASP A 123 -4.64 8.58 -6.11
N VAL A 124 -3.71 7.84 -5.50
CA VAL A 124 -3.32 8.00 -4.10
C VAL A 124 -1.81 8.08 -3.97
N GLY A 125 -1.31 9.15 -3.37
CA GLY A 125 0.07 9.23 -2.88
C GLY A 125 0.12 8.89 -1.40
N VAL A 126 1.05 8.00 -1.01
CA VAL A 126 1.30 7.68 0.40
C VAL A 126 2.75 8.00 0.71
N VAL A 127 2.98 8.87 1.67
CA VAL A 127 4.31 9.32 2.08
C VAL A 127 4.54 8.86 3.52
N ALA A 128 5.54 8.01 3.73
CA ALA A 128 5.93 7.56 5.06
C ALA A 128 7.45 7.67 5.19
N SER A 129 7.92 8.45 6.18
CA SER A 129 9.36 8.63 6.45
C SER A 129 10.25 8.77 5.19
N PHE A 130 9.84 9.62 4.26
CA PHE A 130 10.57 9.77 2.99
C PHE A 130 11.84 10.63 3.13
N GLY A 131 11.87 11.58 4.07
CA GLY A 131 13.04 12.43 4.33
C GLY A 131 13.36 13.44 3.22
N ARG A 132 12.43 13.64 2.28
CA ARG A 132 12.49 14.64 1.21
C ARG A 132 11.14 15.35 1.11
N LEU A 133 11.19 16.61 0.70
CA LEU A 133 10.00 17.41 0.41
C LEU A 133 9.50 17.08 -0.99
N LEU A 134 8.19 16.85 -1.11
CA LEU A 134 7.54 16.74 -2.41
C LEU A 134 7.28 18.14 -2.96
N SER A 135 7.52 18.34 -4.26
CA SER A 135 7.22 19.61 -4.91
C SER A 135 5.70 19.81 -5.02
N GLU A 136 5.26 21.06 -5.05
CA GLU A 136 3.84 21.40 -5.25
C GLU A 136 3.28 20.75 -6.52
N ALA A 137 4.04 20.81 -7.62
CA ALA A 137 3.67 20.17 -8.88
C ALA A 137 3.46 18.66 -8.76
N LEU A 138 4.15 17.98 -7.83
CA LEU A 138 3.96 16.56 -7.57
C LEU A 138 2.77 16.30 -6.64
N ILE A 139 2.59 17.12 -5.61
CA ILE A 139 1.44 17.03 -4.69
C ILE A 139 0.13 17.20 -5.46
N LEU A 140 0.08 18.18 -6.38
CA LEU A 140 -1.09 18.45 -7.21
C LEU A 140 -1.42 17.33 -8.21
N LYS A 141 -0.51 16.39 -8.47
CA LYS A 141 -0.81 15.21 -9.30
C LYS A 141 -1.69 14.18 -8.59
N PHE A 142 -1.72 14.19 -7.26
CA PHE A 142 -2.46 13.20 -6.48
C PHE A 142 -3.82 13.76 -6.04
N PRO A 143 -4.93 13.15 -6.46
CA PRO A 143 -6.24 13.49 -5.92
C PRO A 143 -6.34 13.27 -4.41
N TYR A 144 -5.65 12.25 -3.90
CA TYR A 144 -5.56 11.95 -2.47
C TYR A 144 -4.08 11.76 -2.07
N LEU A 145 -3.59 12.54 -1.12
CA LEU A 145 -2.23 12.44 -0.61
C LEU A 145 -2.25 12.26 0.91
N PHE A 146 -1.60 11.21 1.42
CA PHE A 146 -1.45 10.93 2.84
C PHE A 146 0.02 10.99 3.24
N GLN A 147 0.34 11.67 4.33
CA GLN A 147 1.71 11.76 4.85
C GLN A 147 1.73 11.51 6.36
N PHE A 148 2.63 10.63 6.83
CA PHE A 148 2.82 10.30 8.24
C PHE A 148 4.24 9.82 8.58
#